data_AF-A0A7X8DHN2-F1
#
_entry.id   AF-A0A7X8DHN2-F1
#
_cell.length_a   1.000
_cell.length_b   1.000
_cell.length_c   1.000
_cell.angle_alpha   90.00
_cell.angle_beta   90.00
_cell.angle_gamma   90.00
#
_symmetry.space_group_name_H-M   'P 1'
#
loop_
_entity.id
_entity.type
_entity.pdbx_description
1 polymer ?
#
loop_
_entity_poly.entity_id
_entity_poly.type
_entity_poly.pdbx_seq_one_letter_code
_entity_poly.pdbx_strand_id
1 'polypeptide(L)' 'MMKWLLLLLSLAIVYYTYTYGRWALEKGNKRGGIGVFILAAFVLSLSVYGIFFTEPY' A
#
# COMPACT_ATOMS: atom_id res chain seq x y z
N MET A 1 -15.16 -7.24 -12.82
CA MET A 1 -14.04 -8.18 -12.55
C MET A 1 -12.69 -7.48 -12.45
N MET A 2 -12.29 -6.69 -13.45
CA MET A 2 -10.97 -6.03 -13.48
C MET A 2 -10.62 -5.19 -12.23
N LYS A 3 -11.58 -4.43 -11.71
CA LYS A 3 -11.42 -3.62 -10.48
C LYS A 3 -10.96 -4.44 -9.27
N TRP A 4 -11.54 -5.63 -9.08
CA TRP A 4 -11.19 -6.53 -7.97
C TRP A 4 -9.79 -7.13 -8.12
N LEU A 5 -9.37 -7.39 -9.36
CA LEU A 5 -8.04 -7.91 -9.67
C LEU A 5 -6.96 -6.84 -9.43
N LEU A 6 -7.24 -5.58 -9.83
CA LEU A 6 -6.40 -4.43 -9.52
C LEU A 6 -6.30 -4.20 -8.01
N LEU A 7 -7.41 -4.30 -7.29
CA LEU A 7 -7.43 -4.16 -5.83
C LEU A 7 -6.60 -5.26 -5.14
N LEU A 8 -6.73 -6.51 -5.59
CA LEU A 8 -5.91 -7.62 -5.09
C LEU A 8 -4.42 -7.37 -5.32
N LEU A 9 -4.04 -6.84 -6.49
CA LEU A 9 -2.66 -6.47 -6.79
C LEU A 9 -2.17 -5.37 -5.84
N SER A 10 -2.95 -4.30 -5.65
CA SER A 10 -2.64 -3.22 -4.71
C SER A 10 -2.47 -3.74 -3.28
N LEU A 11 -3.35 -4.65 -2.84
CA LEU A 11 -3.26 -5.27 -1.51
C LEU A 11 -2.00 -6.12 -1.34
N ALA A 12 -1.62 -6.90 -2.36
CA ALA A 12 -0.40 -7.71 -2.33
C ALA A 12 0.85 -6.83 -2.18
N ILE A 13 0.92 -5.72 -2.92
CA ILE A 13 2.03 -4.75 -2.84
C ILE A 13 2.09 -4.11 -1.46
N VAL A 14 0.93 -3.68 -0.92
CA VAL A 14 0.85 -3.07 0.41
C VAL A 14 1.24 -4.06 1.49
N TYR A 15 0.82 -5.33 1.38
CA TYR A 15 1.21 -6.38 2.30
C TYR A 15 2.73 -6.59 2.33
N TYR A 16 3.37 -6.72 1.16
CA TYR A 16 4.83 -6.82 1.07
C TYR A 16 5.52 -5.59 1.68
N THR A 17 5.03 -4.40 1.36
CA THR A 17 5.56 -3.13 1.89
C THR A 17 5.42 -3.07 3.41
N TYR A 18 4.32 -3.56 3.95
CA TYR A 18 4.09 -3.67 5.39
C TYR A 18 5.06 -4.66 6.05
N THR A 19 5.33 -5.82 5.44
CA THR A 19 6.33 -6.76 5.97
C THR A 19 7.73 -6.15 6.01
N TYR A 20 8.10 -5.38 5.00
CA TYR A 20 9.35 -4.61 5.00
C TYR A 20 9.36 -3.53 6.10
N GLY A 21 8.26 -2.78 6.27
CA GLY A 21 8.14 -1.78 7.32
C GLY A 21 8.31 -2.38 8.72
N ARG A 22 7.69 -3.54 8.97
CA ARG A 22 7.86 -4.29 10.22
C ARG A 22 9.32 -4.70 10.44
N TRP A 23 9.96 -5.28 9.42
CA TRP A 23 11.38 -5.65 9.48
C TRP A 23 12.29 -4.44 9.76
N ALA A 24 12.01 -3.28 9.15
CA ALA A 24 12.77 -2.06 9.37
C ALA A 24 12.67 -1.56 10.82
N LEU A 25 11.49 -1.68 11.43
CA LEU A 25 11.30 -1.37 12.85
C LEU A 25 12.07 -2.32 13.77
N GLU A 26 12.05 -3.62 13.47
CA GLU A 26 12.81 -4.64 14.22
C GLU A 26 14.33 -4.40 14.15
N LYS A 27 14.82 -3.83 13.05
CA LYS A 27 16.23 -3.43 12.89
C LYS A 27 16.60 -2.10 13.54
N GLY A 28 15.66 -1.46 14.25
CA GLY A 28 15.88 -0.17 14.92
C GLY A 28 15.75 1.04 14.00
N ASN A 29 15.45 0.85 12.71
CA ASN A 29 15.16 1.94 11.78
C ASN A 29 13.70 2.42 11.94
N LYS A 30 13.43 3.05 13.08
CA LYS A 30 12.08 3.51 13.46
C LYS A 30 11.49 4.51 12.46
N ARG A 31 12.31 5.49 12.02
CA ARG A 31 11.88 6.52 11.06
C ARG A 31 11.57 5.93 9.69
N GLY A 32 12.42 5.03 9.20
CA GLY A 32 12.19 4.32 7.94
C GLY A 32 10.95 3.44 7.98
N GLY A 33 10.77 2.64 9.03
CA GLY A 33 9.59 1.78 9.17
C GLY A 33 8.28 2.55 9.24
N ILE A 34 8.23 3.65 10.01
CA ILE A 34 7.05 4.53 10.08
C ILE A 34 6.76 5.17 8.71
N GLY A 35 7.80 5.67 8.03
CA GLY A 35 7.64 6.25 6.69
C GLY A 35 7.08 5.26 5.67
N VAL A 36 7.54 4.00 5.72
CA VAL A 36 7.03 2.92 4.86
C VAL A 36 5.55 2.64 5.13
N PHE A 37 5.11 2.63 6.40
CA PHE A 37 3.70 2.41 6.72
C PHE A 37 2.80 3.56 6.25
N ILE A 38 3.24 4.80 6.43
CA ILE A 38 2.52 5.99 5.95
C ILE A 38 2.40 5.93 4.41
N LEU A 39 3.50 5.62 3.73
CA LEU A 39 3.52 5.51 2.27
C LEU A 39 2.60 4.39 1.77
N ALA A 40 2.63 3.23 2.42
CA ALA A 40 1.77 2.10 2.06
C ALA A 40 0.28 2.43 2.21
N ALA A 41 -0.10 3.08 3.31
CA ALA A 41 -1.47 3.51 3.56
C ALA A 41 -1.93 4.58 2.53
N PHE A 42 -1.05 5.52 2.19
CA PHE A 42 -1.33 6.56 1.21
C PHE A 42 -1.54 5.98 -0.20
N VAL A 43 -0.63 5.11 -0.65
CA VAL A 43 -0.73 4.46 -1.96
C VAL A 43 -1.96 3.56 -2.05
N LEU A 44 -2.29 2.83 -0.98
CA LEU A 44 -3.52 2.04 -0.94
C LEU A 44 -4.76 2.92 -1.10
N SER A 45 -4.80 4.05 -0.38
CA SER A 45 -5.92 5.00 -0.45
C SER A 45 -6.08 5.58 -1.86
N LEU A 46 -4.98 5.98 -2.51
CA LEU A 46 -5.00 6.44 -3.90
C LEU A 46 -5.42 5.34 -4.87
N SER A 47 -4.96 4.10 -4.66
CA SER A 47 -5.34 2.97 -5.51
C SER A 47 -6.83 2.68 -5.41
N VAL A 48 -7.39 2.66 -4.20
CA VAL A 48 -8.82 2.48 -3.98
C VAL A 48 -9.61 3.63 -4.63
N TYR A 49 -9.16 4.87 -4.46
CA TYR A 49 -9.79 6.02 -5.11
C TYR A 49 -9.80 5.87 -6.64
N GLY A 50 -8.65 5.58 -7.25
CA GLY A 50 -8.53 5.42 -8.70
C GLY A 50 -9.32 4.24 -9.28
N ILE A 51 -9.42 3.12 -8.54
CA ILE A 51 -10.14 1.93 -9.02
C ILE A 51 -11.66 2.13 -8.97
N PHE A 52 -12.15 2.79 -7.93
CA PHE A 52 -13.60 2.83 -7.63
C PHE A 52 -14.27 4.16 -7.92
N PHE A 53 -13.54 5.27 -7.84
CA PHE A 53 -14.11 6.63 -7.89
C PHE A 53 -13.65 7.44 -9.11
N THR A 54 -12.60 7.02 -9.82
CA THR A 54 -12.26 7.62 -11.12
C THR A 54 -13.12 7.01 -12.21
N GLU A 55 -13.81 7.87 -12.98
CA GLU A 55 -14.54 7.46 -14.17
C GLU A 55 -13.56 7.15 -15.31
N PRO A 56 -13.77 6.07 -16.08
CA PRO A 56 -13.00 5.83 -17.29
C PRO A 56 -13.32 6.96 -18.28
N TYR A 57 -12.29 7.75 -18.61
CA TYR A 57 -12.34 8.78 -19.66
C TYR A 57 -12.82 8.22 -21.00
#